data_AF-A0A976IFL5-F1
#
_entry.id   AF-A0A976IFL5-F1
#
_cell.length_a   1.000
_cell.length_b   1.000
_cell.length_c   1.000
_cell.angle_alpha   90.00
_cell.angle_beta   90.00
_cell.angle_gamma   90.00
#
_symmetry.space_group_name_H-M   'P 1'
#
loop_
_entity.id
_entity.type
_entity.pdbx_description
1 polymer ?
#
loop_
_entity_poly.entity_id
_entity_poly.type
_entity_poly.pdbx_seq_one_letter_code
_entity_poly.pdbx_strand_id
1 'polypeptide(L)'
;MERPSARQIHVLVVLPEQENDIVKTAFMDLVQVMVPHMLIMAPTTRTTRNNFFKHKLCKFYKNYQRNGTWVRCMLLDVAFPKSLVIASHLFRRSNEYVADKLLKISNINDTRNGIVLFKPLKYAFDHFHISFVRDNTGAFRLKLFDPTIRNTRLIDMVIDHSRNKKVLDETQVTELHESISLTQEPCEFNVNTTFGDLDGSALAFIGVERPYNRCLYLQASVARVLALQNGWVEESYDFPDFWDDVDLDNKMDIFHRSLLEADI
;
A
#
# COMPACT_ATOMS: atom_id res chain seq x y z
N MET A 1 -13.17 -8.22 73.30
CA MET A 1 -14.22 -8.00 72.27
C MET A 1 -13.83 -6.77 71.49
N GLU A 2 -13.19 -6.96 70.33
CA GLU A 2 -12.82 -5.88 69.43
C GLU A 2 -14.04 -5.41 68.62
N ARG A 3 -14.20 -4.09 68.48
CA ARG A 3 -15.23 -3.48 67.61
C ARG A 3 -14.83 -3.71 66.15
N PRO A 4 -15.78 -3.95 65.22
CA PRO A 4 -15.45 -4.05 63.81
C PRO A 4 -14.99 -2.69 63.29
N SER A 5 -13.82 -2.69 62.65
CA SER A 5 -13.25 -1.57 61.89
C SER A 5 -14.27 -1.05 60.86
N ALA A 6 -14.33 0.27 60.71
CA ALA A 6 -15.24 0.97 59.82
C ALA A 6 -15.19 0.40 58.40
N ARG A 7 -16.35 0.07 57.83
CA ARG A 7 -16.50 -0.33 56.43
C ARG A 7 -15.99 0.82 55.53
N GLN A 8 -14.85 0.63 54.88
CA GLN A 8 -14.45 1.47 53.76
C GLN A 8 -15.37 1.18 52.57
N ILE A 9 -15.98 2.23 52.03
CA ILE A 9 -16.67 2.19 50.74
C ILE A 9 -15.70 2.76 49.71
N HIS A 10 -15.30 1.94 48.74
CA HIS A 10 -14.52 2.38 47.60
C HIS A 10 -15.49 2.79 46.48
N VAL A 11 -15.46 4.07 46.11
CA VAL A 11 -16.21 4.60 44.98
C VAL A 11 -15.24 4.81 43.82
N LEU A 12 -15.44 4.07 42.73
CA LEU A 12 -14.75 4.30 41.47
C LEU A 12 -15.51 5.39 40.71
N VAL A 13 -14.91 6.57 40.60
CA VAL A 13 -15.44 7.66 39.77
C VAL A 13 -14.69 7.62 38.44
N VAL A 14 -15.41 7.30 37.36
CA VAL A 14 -14.91 7.46 35.99
C VAL A 14 -15.31 8.86 35.54
N LEU A 15 -14.33 9.73 35.37
CA LEU A 15 -14.51 11.04 34.74
C LEU A 15 -14.54 10.85 33.22
N PRO A 16 -15.57 11.32 32.50
CA PRO A 16 -15.55 11.29 31.05
C PRO A 16 -14.59 12.35 30.50
N GLU A 17 -13.63 11.97 29.64
CA GLU A 17 -12.71 12.89 28.95
C GLU A 17 -13.43 13.71 27.85
N GLN A 18 -14.36 14.60 28.21
CA GLN A 18 -15.19 15.26 27.20
C GLN A 18 -14.52 16.41 26.41
N GLU A 19 -13.52 17.11 26.95
CA GLU A 19 -12.85 18.22 26.22
C GLU A 19 -11.65 17.77 25.39
N ASN A 20 -10.89 16.78 25.89
CA ASN A 20 -9.79 16.19 25.14
C ASN A 20 -10.29 15.45 23.89
N ASP A 21 -11.45 14.81 23.96
CA ASP A 21 -12.00 14.09 22.81
C ASP A 21 -12.39 15.01 21.67
N ILE A 22 -12.97 16.19 21.91
CA ILE A 22 -13.36 17.11 20.83
C ILE A 22 -12.13 17.68 20.10
N VAL A 23 -11.10 18.07 20.85
CA VAL A 23 -9.85 18.58 20.28
C VAL A 23 -9.09 17.45 19.57
N LYS A 24 -9.06 16.25 20.15
CA LYS A 24 -8.51 15.05 19.50
C LYS A 24 -9.27 14.75 18.20
N THR A 25 -10.61 14.75 18.20
CA THR A 25 -11.43 14.49 17.01
C THR A 25 -11.18 15.53 15.92
N ALA A 26 -11.25 16.82 16.23
CA ALA A 26 -11.00 17.88 15.25
C ALA A 26 -9.57 17.84 14.68
N PHE A 27 -8.58 17.48 15.50
CA PHE A 27 -7.21 17.28 15.05
C PHE A 27 -7.07 16.03 14.17
N MET A 28 -7.75 14.93 14.52
CA MET A 28 -7.76 13.71 13.73
C MET A 28 -8.45 13.90 12.39
N ASP A 29 -9.54 14.66 12.33
CA ASP A 29 -10.20 15.06 11.09
C ASP A 29 -9.25 15.88 10.22
N LEU A 30 -8.53 16.84 10.81
CA LEU A 30 -7.54 17.65 10.10
C LEU A 30 -6.41 16.77 9.55
N VAL A 31 -5.91 15.81 10.32
CA VAL A 31 -4.85 14.87 9.89
C VAL A 31 -5.36 13.96 8.78
N GLN A 32 -6.59 13.48 8.88
CA GLN A 32 -7.24 12.65 7.87
C GLN A 32 -7.46 13.42 6.56
N VAL A 33 -7.60 14.74 6.61
CA VAL A 33 -7.61 15.60 5.42
C VAL A 33 -6.18 15.89 4.94
N MET A 34 -5.26 16.30 5.80
CA MET A 34 -3.93 16.78 5.39
C MET A 34 -3.01 15.66 4.89
N VAL A 35 -3.06 14.48 5.50
CA VAL A 35 -2.17 13.36 5.14
C VAL A 35 -2.38 12.91 3.70
N PRO A 36 -3.63 12.66 3.21
CA PRO A 36 -3.86 12.39 1.80
C PRO A 36 -3.31 13.48 0.87
N HIS A 37 -3.54 14.77 1.16
CA HIS A 37 -3.03 15.86 0.34
C HIS A 37 -1.49 15.85 0.28
N MET A 38 -0.83 15.69 1.42
CA MET A 38 0.62 15.57 1.50
C MET A 38 1.14 14.39 0.67
N LEU A 39 0.47 13.23 0.75
CA LEU A 39 0.89 12.00 0.08
C LEU A 39 0.59 11.99 -1.43
N ILE A 40 -0.50 12.65 -1.86
CA ILE A 40 -0.87 12.82 -3.28
C ILE A 40 0.11 13.78 -3.96
N MET A 41 0.48 14.88 -3.29
CA MET A 41 1.42 15.87 -3.81
C MET A 41 2.89 15.44 -3.73
N ALA A 42 3.20 14.40 -2.94
CA ALA A 42 4.55 13.88 -2.83
C ALA A 42 5.03 13.31 -4.18
N PRO A 43 6.25 13.64 -4.63
CA PRO A 43 6.82 13.07 -5.84
C PRO A 43 6.82 11.55 -5.77
N THR A 44 6.32 10.89 -6.81
CA THR A 44 6.30 9.41 -6.90
C THR A 44 7.69 8.79 -6.78
N THR A 45 8.75 9.57 -7.05
CA THR A 45 10.15 9.16 -6.83
C THR A 45 11.09 10.34 -6.58
N ARG A 46 11.80 10.31 -5.44
CA ARG A 46 13.16 10.85 -5.27
C ARG A 46 14.07 9.67 -4.92
N THR A 47 14.65 8.97 -5.90
CA THR A 47 15.97 8.29 -5.86
C THR A 47 16.10 7.20 -6.93
N THR A 48 17.36 7.04 -7.37
CA THR A 48 17.96 5.97 -8.16
C THR A 48 17.48 4.56 -7.75
N ARG A 49 17.26 3.69 -8.74
CA ARG A 49 16.88 2.27 -8.57
C ARG A 49 17.80 1.60 -7.55
N ASN A 50 17.33 1.40 -6.32
CA ASN A 50 18.07 0.66 -5.31
C ASN A 50 17.96 -0.85 -5.61
N ASN A 51 18.89 -1.36 -6.41
CA ASN A 51 18.96 -2.77 -6.78
C ASN A 51 19.03 -3.70 -5.56
N PHE A 52 19.56 -3.21 -4.43
CA PHE A 52 19.65 -3.97 -3.19
C PHE A 52 18.28 -4.17 -2.52
N PHE A 53 17.40 -3.16 -2.54
CA PHE A 53 16.04 -3.30 -2.00
C PHE A 53 15.24 -4.34 -2.78
N LYS A 54 15.22 -4.24 -4.12
CA LYS A 54 14.52 -5.23 -4.96
C LYS A 54 15.06 -6.64 -4.71
N HIS A 55 16.37 -6.79 -4.55
CA HIS A 55 16.97 -8.08 -4.25
C HIS A 55 16.52 -8.68 -2.92
N LYS A 56 16.57 -7.89 -1.84
CA LYS A 56 16.09 -8.31 -0.52
C LYS A 56 14.60 -8.65 -0.54
N LEU A 57 13.80 -7.84 -1.22
CA LEU A 57 12.36 -8.03 -1.34
C LEU A 57 12.01 -9.33 -2.08
N CYS A 58 12.68 -9.61 -3.19
CA CYS A 58 12.47 -10.84 -3.95
C CYS A 58 12.87 -12.07 -3.16
N LYS A 59 13.94 -12.00 -2.33
CA LYS A 59 14.31 -13.08 -1.42
C LYS A 59 13.27 -13.29 -0.32
N PHE A 60 12.83 -12.21 0.33
CA PHE A 60 11.85 -12.24 1.41
C PHE A 60 10.53 -12.90 1.00
N TYR A 61 9.99 -12.53 -0.17
CA TYR A 61 8.74 -13.11 -0.70
C TYR A 61 8.94 -14.32 -1.62
N LYS A 62 10.18 -14.82 -1.77
CA LYS A 62 10.52 -15.97 -2.63
C LYS A 62 10.11 -15.78 -4.10
N ASN A 63 10.19 -14.55 -4.61
CA ASN A 63 9.74 -14.19 -5.96
C ASN A 63 10.76 -14.47 -7.07
N TYR A 64 12.00 -14.86 -6.74
CA TYR A 64 13.00 -15.20 -7.77
C TYR A 64 12.69 -16.54 -8.42
N GLN A 65 12.80 -16.58 -9.75
CA GLN A 65 12.70 -17.79 -10.57
C GLN A 65 13.84 -17.85 -11.58
N ARG A 66 14.05 -19.02 -12.20
CA ARG A 66 15.06 -19.27 -13.24
C ARG A 66 16.44 -18.70 -12.87
N ASN A 67 16.95 -19.15 -11.72
CA ASN A 67 18.23 -18.68 -11.15
C ASN A 67 18.32 -17.15 -10.96
N GLY A 68 17.19 -16.48 -10.73
CA GLY A 68 17.11 -15.06 -10.41
C GLY A 68 17.08 -14.11 -11.62
N THR A 69 17.03 -14.66 -12.84
CA THR A 69 16.85 -13.90 -14.08
C THR A 69 15.39 -13.47 -14.28
N TRP A 70 14.45 -14.23 -13.70
CA TRP A 70 13.02 -13.96 -13.72
C TRP A 70 12.51 -13.66 -12.32
N VAL A 71 11.46 -12.85 -12.26
CA VAL A 71 10.85 -12.41 -11.01
C VAL A 71 9.33 -12.43 -11.14
N ARG A 72 8.69 -13.05 -10.16
CA ARG A 72 7.24 -13.16 -10.01
C ARG A 72 6.62 -11.82 -9.62
N CYS A 73 5.58 -11.42 -10.35
CA CYS A 73 4.68 -10.34 -9.95
C CYS A 73 3.69 -10.88 -8.90
N MET A 74 3.60 -10.24 -7.74
CA MET A 74 2.77 -10.73 -6.63
C MET A 74 1.28 -10.61 -6.88
N LEU A 75 0.83 -9.74 -7.79
CA LEU A 75 -0.59 -9.61 -8.13
C LEU A 75 -1.01 -10.55 -9.28
N LEU A 76 -0.19 -10.64 -10.33
CA LEU A 76 -0.50 -11.48 -11.49
C LEU A 76 -0.18 -12.95 -11.22
N ASP A 77 0.62 -13.24 -10.20
CA ASP A 77 1.20 -14.57 -9.92
C ASP A 77 2.05 -15.16 -11.05
N VAL A 78 2.40 -14.35 -12.05
CA VAL A 78 3.20 -14.73 -13.21
C VAL A 78 4.65 -14.24 -13.05
N ALA A 79 5.60 -15.05 -13.49
CA ALA A 79 7.00 -14.67 -13.60
C ALA A 79 7.30 -13.96 -14.91
N PHE A 80 8.04 -12.86 -14.80
CA PHE A 80 8.49 -12.07 -15.95
C PHE A 80 10.02 -11.95 -15.95
N PRO A 81 10.64 -11.61 -17.08
CA PRO A 81 11.98 -11.06 -17.09
C PRO A 81 12.14 -9.96 -16.04
N LYS A 82 13.26 -9.98 -15.32
CA LYS A 82 13.49 -9.07 -14.18
C LYS A 82 13.37 -7.58 -14.55
N SER A 83 13.55 -7.20 -15.80
CA SER A 83 13.39 -5.83 -16.34
C SER A 83 11.93 -5.32 -16.33
N LEU A 84 10.95 -6.22 -16.41
CA LEU A 84 9.52 -5.90 -16.56
C LEU A 84 8.78 -5.72 -15.24
N VAL A 85 9.36 -6.23 -14.15
CA VAL A 85 8.81 -6.10 -12.79
C VAL A 85 9.68 -5.21 -11.93
N ILE A 86 9.09 -4.58 -10.93
CA ILE A 86 9.75 -3.60 -10.08
C ILE A 86 9.33 -3.78 -8.61
N ALA A 87 10.24 -3.48 -7.70
CA ALA A 87 9.91 -3.36 -6.30
C ALA A 87 9.23 -2.00 -6.08
N SER A 88 7.98 -2.02 -5.61
CA SER A 88 7.28 -0.83 -5.19
C SER A 88 7.38 -0.70 -3.68
N HIS A 89 7.74 0.48 -3.19
CA HIS A 89 7.56 0.82 -1.78
C HIS A 89 6.08 1.08 -1.52
N LEU A 90 5.55 0.57 -0.42
CA LEU A 90 4.17 0.83 0.00
C LEU A 90 4.06 2.24 0.56
N PHE A 91 4.92 2.57 1.51
CA PHE A 91 5.16 3.94 1.93
C PHE A 91 6.36 4.51 1.18
N ARG A 92 6.12 5.52 0.36
CA ARG A 92 7.10 6.05 -0.60
C ARG A 92 8.29 6.66 0.12
N ARG A 93 9.47 6.46 -0.48
CA ARG A 93 10.73 7.03 0.02
C ARG A 93 10.76 8.56 0.04
N SER A 94 9.99 9.23 -0.80
CA SER A 94 9.81 10.69 -0.73
C SER A 94 9.33 11.15 0.65
N ASN A 95 8.67 10.26 1.39
CA ASN A 95 8.06 10.53 2.69
C ASN A 95 8.87 9.91 3.83
N GLU A 96 10.12 9.48 3.59
CA GLU A 96 10.98 8.84 4.59
C GLU A 96 11.10 9.66 5.88
N TYR A 97 11.11 10.99 5.77
CA TYR A 97 11.18 11.93 6.91
C TYR A 97 10.00 11.83 7.90
N VAL A 98 8.87 11.26 7.49
CA VAL A 98 7.69 11.04 8.35
C VAL A 98 7.37 9.55 8.54
N ALA A 99 8.19 8.65 8.01
CA ALA A 99 7.90 7.21 8.00
C ALA A 99 7.87 6.59 9.41
N ASP A 100 8.80 6.99 10.28
CA ASP A 100 8.81 6.52 11.67
C ASP A 100 7.64 7.10 12.47
N LYS A 101 7.38 8.41 12.31
CA LYS A 101 6.31 9.11 13.00
C LYS A 101 4.91 8.58 12.65
N LEU A 102 4.62 8.41 11.36
CA LEU A 102 3.29 8.00 10.88
C LEU A 102 3.07 6.50 10.88
N LEU A 103 4.12 5.71 10.60
CA LEU A 103 3.99 4.28 10.33
C LEU A 103 4.99 3.44 11.11
N LYS A 104 5.78 3.99 12.05
CA LYS A 104 6.81 3.24 12.80
C LYS A 104 7.69 2.39 11.89
N ILE A 105 8.08 2.97 10.76
CA ILE A 105 9.02 2.39 9.81
C ILE A 105 10.37 3.07 10.07
N SER A 106 11.20 2.43 10.87
CA SER A 106 12.57 2.91 11.14
C SER A 106 13.51 2.75 9.95
N ASN A 107 13.19 1.84 9.02
CA ASN A 107 13.93 1.63 7.79
C ASN A 107 12.99 1.59 6.60
N ILE A 108 13.03 2.62 5.75
CA ILE A 108 12.18 2.70 4.56
C ILE A 108 12.36 1.53 3.59
N ASN A 109 13.54 0.89 3.61
CA ASN A 109 13.90 -0.27 2.78
C ASN A 109 13.61 -1.61 3.47
N ASP A 110 12.81 -1.63 4.55
CA ASP A 110 12.26 -2.85 5.11
C ASP A 110 11.45 -3.60 4.04
N THR A 111 11.66 -4.91 3.91
CA THR A 111 10.98 -5.74 2.91
C THR A 111 9.47 -5.82 3.13
N ARG A 112 8.98 -5.61 4.35
CA ARG A 112 7.55 -5.49 4.64
C ARG A 112 6.96 -4.16 4.15
N ASN A 113 7.78 -3.14 3.90
CA ASN A 113 7.36 -1.89 3.24
C ASN A 113 7.42 -2.00 1.70
N GLY A 114 7.41 -3.21 1.13
CA GLY A 114 7.45 -3.37 -0.32
C GLY A 114 6.61 -4.53 -0.84
N ILE A 115 6.30 -4.43 -2.13
CA ILE A 115 5.69 -5.48 -2.95
C ILE A 115 6.35 -5.49 -4.34
N VAL A 116 6.28 -6.63 -5.03
CA VAL A 116 6.83 -6.77 -6.38
C VAL A 116 5.71 -6.78 -7.40
N LEU A 117 5.68 -5.78 -8.27
CA LEU A 117 4.62 -5.57 -9.25
C LEU A 117 5.18 -5.49 -10.67
N PHE A 118 4.37 -5.89 -11.64
CA PHE A 118 4.58 -5.55 -13.04
C PHE A 118 4.53 -4.03 -13.20
N LYS A 119 5.38 -3.46 -14.07
CA LYS A 119 5.58 -2.01 -14.16
C LYS A 119 4.29 -1.18 -14.33
N PRO A 120 3.34 -1.54 -15.21
CA PRO A 120 2.03 -0.88 -15.30
C PRO A 120 1.24 -0.89 -13.99
N LEU A 121 1.23 -2.01 -13.26
CA LEU A 121 0.57 -2.12 -11.96
C LEU A 121 1.24 -1.24 -10.91
N LYS A 122 2.58 -1.23 -10.86
CA LYS A 122 3.31 -0.31 -9.99
C LYS A 122 2.96 1.14 -10.30
N TYR A 123 2.89 1.51 -11.58
CA TYR A 123 2.52 2.85 -11.98
C TYR A 123 1.11 3.21 -11.47
N ALA A 124 0.11 2.37 -11.74
CA ALA A 124 -1.25 2.61 -11.28
C ALA A 124 -1.35 2.69 -9.74
N PHE A 125 -0.60 1.85 -9.02
CA PHE A 125 -0.53 1.87 -7.56
C PHE A 125 0.06 3.19 -7.03
N ASP A 126 1.14 3.68 -7.65
CA ASP A 126 1.78 4.96 -7.32
C ASP A 126 0.95 6.19 -7.70
N HIS A 127 -0.08 6.04 -8.53
CA HIS A 127 -0.99 7.13 -8.85
C HIS A 127 -2.35 6.94 -8.17
N PHE A 128 -2.45 5.99 -7.23
CA PHE A 128 -3.68 5.68 -6.48
C PHE A 128 -4.88 5.29 -7.36
N HIS A 129 -4.65 4.92 -8.62
CA HIS A 129 -5.68 4.37 -9.50
C HIS A 129 -6.15 2.99 -9.01
N ILE A 130 -5.22 2.25 -8.39
CA ILE A 130 -5.47 0.97 -7.72
C ILE A 130 -4.89 0.98 -6.32
N SER A 131 -5.42 0.10 -5.47
CA SER A 131 -4.90 -0.20 -4.14
C SER A 131 -5.23 -1.64 -3.76
N PHE A 132 -4.86 -2.06 -2.54
CA PHE A 132 -5.25 -3.34 -1.97
C PHE A 132 -6.05 -3.14 -0.70
N VAL A 133 -7.27 -3.67 -0.68
CA VAL A 133 -8.14 -3.74 0.50
C VAL A 133 -8.15 -5.15 1.06
N ARG A 134 -8.39 -5.29 2.37
CA ARG A 134 -8.48 -6.60 3.00
C ARG A 134 -9.91 -7.13 2.93
N ASP A 135 -10.09 -8.34 2.44
CA ASP A 135 -11.38 -9.02 2.44
C ASP A 135 -11.64 -9.78 3.76
N ASN A 136 -12.84 -10.36 3.88
CA ASN A 136 -13.24 -11.12 5.07
C ASN A 136 -12.44 -12.41 5.29
N THR A 137 -11.71 -12.89 4.28
CA THR A 137 -10.80 -14.05 4.39
C THR A 137 -9.41 -13.63 4.88
N GLY A 138 -9.18 -12.32 5.05
CA GLY A 138 -7.90 -11.74 5.40
C GLY A 138 -6.96 -11.55 4.23
N ALA A 139 -7.39 -11.82 2.99
CA ALA A 139 -6.60 -11.65 1.78
C ALA A 139 -6.61 -10.19 1.33
N PHE A 140 -5.46 -9.73 0.82
CA PHE A 140 -5.35 -8.41 0.19
C PHE A 140 -5.83 -8.51 -1.26
N ARG A 141 -6.98 -7.91 -1.57
CA ARG A 141 -7.55 -7.87 -2.92
C ARG A 141 -7.32 -6.51 -3.55
N LEU A 142 -6.97 -6.53 -4.84
CA LEU A 142 -6.91 -5.30 -5.62
C LEU A 142 -8.30 -4.66 -5.63
N LYS A 143 -8.33 -3.35 -5.38
CA LYS A 143 -9.46 -2.48 -5.65
C LYS A 143 -9.07 -1.50 -6.75
N LEU A 144 -9.85 -1.48 -7.82
CA LEU A 144 -9.79 -0.43 -8.84
C LEU A 144 -10.56 0.79 -8.32
N PHE A 145 -9.83 1.87 -8.04
CA PHE A 145 -10.36 3.14 -7.55
C PHE A 145 -10.64 4.13 -8.69
N ASP A 146 -9.83 4.10 -9.74
CA ASP A 146 -10.04 4.89 -10.96
C ASP A 146 -10.75 4.02 -12.02
N PRO A 147 -12.06 4.22 -12.26
CA PRO A 147 -12.80 3.46 -13.25
C PRO A 147 -12.41 3.81 -14.69
N THR A 148 -11.73 4.94 -14.93
CA THR A 148 -11.39 5.39 -16.29
C THR A 148 -10.37 4.48 -16.97
N ILE A 149 -9.51 3.81 -16.19
CA ILE A 149 -8.51 2.86 -16.71
C ILE A 149 -9.02 1.42 -16.78
N ARG A 150 -10.29 1.16 -16.45
CA ARG A 150 -10.85 -0.21 -16.35
C ARG A 150 -10.61 -1.05 -17.60
N ASN A 151 -10.84 -0.46 -18.78
CA ASN A 151 -10.69 -1.16 -20.06
C ASN A 151 -9.29 -1.00 -20.68
N THR A 152 -8.37 -0.34 -19.99
CA THR A 152 -7.00 -0.19 -20.45
C THR A 152 -6.24 -1.49 -20.23
N ARG A 153 -5.66 -2.05 -21.29
CA ARG A 153 -4.73 -3.18 -21.19
C ARG A 153 -3.52 -2.75 -20.38
N LEU A 154 -2.98 -3.62 -19.53
CA LEU A 154 -1.83 -3.28 -18.69
C LEU A 154 -0.63 -2.78 -19.55
N ILE A 155 -0.40 -3.42 -20.69
CA ILE A 155 0.71 -3.08 -21.60
C ILE A 155 0.54 -1.73 -22.32
N ASP A 156 -0.66 -1.16 -22.32
CA ASP A 156 -0.98 0.12 -22.96
C ASP A 156 -1.05 1.29 -21.98
N MET A 157 -0.75 1.08 -20.69
CA MET A 157 -0.79 2.14 -19.70
C MET A 157 0.12 3.31 -20.13
N VAL A 158 -0.47 4.51 -20.19
CA VAL A 158 0.21 5.73 -20.63
C VAL A 158 0.53 6.63 -19.42
N ILE A 159 1.75 7.15 -19.38
CA ILE A 159 2.23 8.13 -18.39
C ILE A 159 1.77 9.55 -18.77
N ASP A 160 1.94 9.90 -20.05
CA ASP A 160 1.64 11.22 -20.59
C ASP A 160 0.93 11.06 -21.93
N HIS A 161 -0.36 11.36 -21.96
CA HIS A 161 -1.19 11.28 -23.16
C HIS A 161 -0.75 12.28 -24.24
N SER A 162 -0.24 13.46 -23.87
CA SER A 162 0.19 14.48 -24.83
C SER A 162 1.40 14.04 -25.64
N ARG A 163 2.26 13.21 -25.04
CA ARG A 163 3.47 12.65 -25.66
C ARG A 163 3.34 11.18 -26.03
N ASN A 164 2.15 10.59 -25.83
CA ASN A 164 1.90 9.15 -25.96
C ASN A 164 2.97 8.28 -25.26
N LYS A 165 3.47 8.74 -24.10
CA LYS A 165 4.58 8.08 -23.40
C LYS A 165 4.02 6.93 -22.58
N LYS A 166 4.25 5.69 -23.00
CA LYS A 166 3.82 4.48 -22.28
C LYS A 166 4.67 4.17 -21.05
N VAL A 167 4.11 3.40 -20.11
CA VAL A 167 4.82 2.89 -18.92
C VAL A 167 5.88 1.85 -19.31
N LEU A 168 5.56 1.01 -20.30
CA LEU A 168 6.53 0.13 -20.95
C LEU A 168 7.01 0.82 -22.22
N ASP A 169 8.32 0.95 -22.38
CA ASP A 169 8.91 1.37 -23.65
C ASP A 169 8.88 0.21 -24.66
N GLU A 170 9.14 0.53 -25.93
CA GLU A 170 9.09 -0.43 -27.04
C GLU A 170 9.99 -1.65 -26.82
N THR A 171 11.18 -1.45 -26.24
CA THR A 171 12.12 -2.56 -25.96
C THR A 171 11.51 -3.53 -24.94
N GLN A 172 10.82 -3.00 -23.93
CA GLN A 172 10.16 -3.81 -22.91
C GLN A 172 8.92 -4.54 -23.43
N VAL A 173 8.18 -3.92 -24.35
CA VAL A 173 7.05 -4.55 -25.02
C VAL A 173 7.55 -5.71 -25.89
N THR A 174 8.62 -5.51 -26.66
CA THR A 174 9.26 -6.58 -27.44
C THR A 174 9.75 -7.71 -26.55
N GLU A 175 10.48 -7.40 -25.47
CA GLU A 175 10.97 -8.40 -24.50
C GLU A 175 9.81 -9.23 -23.90
N LEU A 176 8.67 -8.59 -23.61
CA LEU A 176 7.48 -9.29 -23.13
C LEU A 176 6.93 -10.26 -24.19
N HIS A 177 6.75 -9.82 -25.43
CA HIS A 177 6.23 -10.66 -26.51
C HIS A 177 7.15 -11.85 -26.82
N GLU A 178 8.46 -11.63 -26.83
CA GLU A 178 9.46 -12.69 -26.98
C GLU A 178 9.38 -13.69 -25.83
N SER A 179 9.26 -13.18 -24.59
CA SER A 179 9.15 -14.00 -23.39
C SER A 179 7.89 -14.88 -23.35
N ILE A 180 6.78 -14.38 -23.89
CA ILE A 180 5.53 -15.14 -24.04
C ILE A 180 5.66 -16.19 -25.15
N SER A 181 6.43 -15.89 -26.20
CA SER A 181 6.60 -16.77 -27.37
C SER A 181 7.70 -17.84 -27.20
N LEU A 182 8.33 -17.92 -26.02
CA LEU A 182 9.36 -18.93 -25.74
C LEU A 182 8.80 -20.35 -25.86
N THR A 183 9.62 -21.26 -26.41
CA THR A 183 9.26 -22.68 -26.55
C THR A 183 9.40 -23.46 -25.26
N GLN A 184 10.28 -23.03 -24.36
CA GLN A 184 10.51 -23.64 -23.05
C GLN A 184 10.24 -22.61 -21.97
N GLU A 185 9.37 -22.98 -21.02
CA GLU A 185 8.93 -22.11 -19.94
C GLU A 185 8.50 -20.71 -20.47
N PRO A 186 7.40 -20.57 -21.23
CA PRO A 186 6.91 -19.26 -21.62
C PRO A 186 6.47 -18.43 -20.42
N CYS A 187 6.44 -17.11 -20.59
CA CYS A 187 5.72 -16.22 -19.69
C CYS A 187 4.21 -16.43 -19.85
N GLU A 188 3.52 -16.94 -18.83
CA GLU A 188 2.07 -17.22 -18.86
C GLU A 188 1.21 -15.96 -18.66
N PHE A 189 1.60 -14.84 -19.28
CA PHE A 189 0.87 -13.59 -19.20
C PHE A 189 -0.02 -13.38 -20.43
N ASN A 190 -1.31 -13.08 -20.20
CA ASN A 190 -2.22 -12.68 -21.26
C ASN A 190 -2.08 -11.18 -21.56
N VAL A 191 -1.61 -10.84 -22.76
CA VAL A 191 -1.42 -9.44 -23.20
C VAL A 191 -2.71 -8.63 -23.27
N ASN A 192 -3.87 -9.30 -23.31
CA ASN A 192 -5.18 -8.65 -23.33
C ASN A 192 -5.72 -8.34 -21.93
N THR A 193 -5.03 -8.74 -20.86
CA THR A 193 -5.44 -8.42 -19.48
C THR A 193 -5.53 -6.90 -19.27
N THR A 194 -6.68 -6.47 -18.79
CA THR A 194 -7.00 -5.08 -18.43
C THR A 194 -6.92 -4.85 -16.92
N PHE A 195 -6.98 -3.59 -16.48
CA PHE A 195 -7.12 -3.30 -15.04
C PHE A 195 -8.45 -3.80 -14.46
N GLY A 196 -9.52 -3.77 -15.25
CA GLY A 196 -10.84 -4.25 -14.85
C GLY A 196 -10.87 -5.75 -14.57
N ASP A 197 -10.12 -6.55 -15.35
CA ASP A 197 -10.00 -8.00 -15.14
C ASP A 197 -9.33 -8.34 -13.80
N LEU A 198 -8.53 -7.42 -13.26
CA LEU A 198 -7.81 -7.61 -12.01
C LEU A 198 -8.57 -7.10 -10.78
N ASP A 199 -9.68 -6.38 -10.95
CA ASP A 199 -10.45 -5.89 -9.81
C ASP A 199 -10.97 -7.05 -8.96
N GLY A 200 -10.69 -7.02 -7.66
CA GLY A 200 -10.95 -8.11 -6.72
C GLY A 200 -9.92 -9.26 -6.72
N SER A 201 -8.90 -9.25 -7.58
CA SER A 201 -7.84 -10.26 -7.59
C SER A 201 -6.97 -10.18 -6.34
N ALA A 202 -6.62 -11.33 -5.76
CA ALA A 202 -5.82 -11.38 -4.54
C ALA A 202 -4.32 -11.22 -4.83
N LEU A 203 -3.60 -10.50 -3.95
CA LEU A 203 -2.15 -10.60 -3.87
C LEU A 203 -1.76 -12.02 -3.47
N ALA A 204 -0.94 -12.64 -4.29
CA ALA A 204 -0.45 -13.97 -4.09
C ALA A 204 0.87 -13.96 -3.30
N PHE A 205 0.96 -14.80 -2.27
CA PHE A 205 2.14 -14.98 -1.44
C PHE A 205 2.55 -16.45 -1.43
N ILE A 206 3.83 -16.74 -1.64
CA ILE A 206 4.35 -18.13 -1.59
C ILE A 206 4.50 -18.60 -0.14
N GLY A 207 4.90 -17.71 0.76
CA GLY A 207 5.11 -18.03 2.18
C GLY A 207 4.16 -17.29 3.11
N VAL A 208 4.49 -17.30 4.39
CA VAL A 208 3.73 -16.63 5.46
C VAL A 208 4.05 -15.14 5.57
N GLU A 209 5.08 -14.68 4.86
CA GLU A 209 5.55 -13.31 4.88
C GLU A 209 4.47 -12.35 4.33
N ARG A 210 4.23 -11.24 5.03
CA ARG A 210 3.23 -10.23 4.64
C ARG A 210 3.79 -8.81 4.71
N PRO A 211 3.32 -7.92 3.81
CA PRO A 211 3.61 -6.50 3.91
C PRO A 211 3.04 -5.90 5.20
N TYR A 212 3.43 -4.67 5.51
CA TYR A 212 2.82 -3.91 6.60
C TYR A 212 1.37 -3.55 6.26
N ASN A 213 0.42 -4.05 7.07
CA ASN A 213 -1.01 -3.77 6.87
C ASN A 213 -1.28 -2.26 6.89
N ARG A 214 -0.75 -1.53 7.88
CA ARG A 214 -0.79 -0.06 7.97
C ARG A 214 -0.36 0.67 6.69
N CYS A 215 0.65 0.19 5.98
CA CYS A 215 1.07 0.83 4.74
C CYS A 215 0.04 0.63 3.62
N LEU A 216 -0.50 -0.59 3.51
CA LEU A 216 -1.56 -0.90 2.54
C LEU A 216 -2.85 -0.15 2.86
N TYR A 217 -3.24 -0.10 4.15
CA TYR A 217 -4.41 0.64 4.59
C TYR A 217 -4.27 2.13 4.30
N LEU A 218 -3.10 2.72 4.59
CA LEU A 218 -2.85 4.12 4.28
C LEU A 218 -2.98 4.37 2.77
N GLN A 219 -2.37 3.52 1.94
CA GLN A 219 -2.43 3.68 0.49
C GLN A 219 -3.87 3.52 -0.04
N ALA A 220 -4.66 2.59 0.50
CA ALA A 220 -6.08 2.44 0.20
C ALA A 220 -6.91 3.64 0.66
N SER A 221 -6.60 4.20 1.83
CA SER A 221 -7.31 5.37 2.38
C SER A 221 -7.08 6.59 1.50
N VAL A 222 -5.84 6.82 1.07
CA VAL A 222 -5.51 7.92 0.15
C VAL A 222 -6.16 7.71 -1.21
N ALA A 223 -6.16 6.49 -1.74
CA ALA A 223 -6.83 6.17 -3.00
C ALA A 223 -8.35 6.40 -2.93
N ARG A 224 -8.99 6.04 -1.81
CA ARG A 224 -10.40 6.33 -1.55
C ARG A 224 -10.68 7.82 -1.50
N VAL A 225 -9.88 8.60 -0.76
CA VAL A 225 -10.05 10.06 -0.70
C VAL A 225 -9.96 10.68 -2.09
N LEU A 226 -8.98 10.27 -2.89
CA LEU A 226 -8.84 10.75 -4.27
C LEU A 226 -10.03 10.32 -5.13
N ALA A 227 -10.49 9.08 -5.02
CA ALA A 227 -11.63 8.59 -5.78
C ALA A 227 -12.93 9.33 -5.42
N LEU A 228 -13.16 9.64 -4.14
CA LEU A 228 -14.28 10.45 -3.68
C LEU A 228 -14.22 11.86 -4.27
N GLN A 229 -13.05 12.51 -4.20
CA GLN A 229 -12.84 13.85 -4.77
C GLN A 229 -13.11 13.92 -6.28
N ASN A 230 -12.87 12.83 -7.01
CA ASN A 230 -13.13 12.72 -8.45
C ASN A 230 -14.51 12.16 -8.81
N GLY A 231 -15.35 11.80 -7.81
CA GLY A 231 -16.65 11.18 -8.05
C GLY A 231 -16.57 9.78 -8.68
N TRP A 232 -15.46 9.08 -8.47
CA TRP A 232 -15.20 7.74 -9.03
C TRP A 232 -15.82 6.59 -8.23
N VAL A 233 -16.10 6.85 -6.95
CA VAL A 233 -16.79 5.92 -6.04
C VAL A 233 -17.92 6.66 -5.33
N GLU A 234 -18.91 5.91 -4.87
CA GLU A 234 -20.01 6.46 -4.06
C GLU A 234 -19.49 7.03 -2.73
N GLU A 235 -20.14 8.06 -2.21
CA GLU A 235 -19.76 8.68 -0.93
C GLU A 235 -19.81 7.69 0.24
N SER A 236 -20.71 6.72 0.16
CA SER A 236 -20.90 5.64 1.13
C SER A 236 -19.86 4.52 1.00
N TYR A 237 -19.05 4.50 -0.06
CA TYR A 237 -18.06 3.45 -0.25
C TYR A 237 -17.02 3.50 0.86
N ASP A 238 -16.78 2.36 1.50
CA ASP A 238 -15.76 2.21 2.51
C ASP A 238 -15.21 0.77 2.52
N PHE A 239 -14.10 0.56 3.23
CA PHE A 239 -13.52 -0.76 3.45
C PHE A 239 -13.11 -0.94 4.91
N PRO A 240 -13.07 -2.19 5.43
CA PRO A 240 -12.75 -2.43 6.84
C PRO A 240 -11.41 -1.83 7.26
N ASP A 241 -11.30 -1.36 8.51
CA ASP A 241 -10.00 -1.01 9.09
C ASP A 241 -9.15 -2.28 9.25
N PHE A 242 -8.02 -2.30 8.53
CA PHE A 242 -7.01 -3.34 8.63
C PHE A 242 -5.63 -2.77 8.93
N TRP A 243 -5.52 -1.55 9.45
CA TRP A 243 -4.24 -0.90 9.78
C TRP A 243 -3.34 -1.78 10.66
N ASP A 244 -3.95 -2.55 11.56
CA ASP A 244 -3.25 -3.19 12.67
C ASP A 244 -3.18 -4.72 12.62
N ASP A 245 -2.04 -5.21 13.12
CA ASP A 245 -1.93 -6.44 13.92
C ASP A 245 -1.79 -6.09 15.44
N VAL A 246 -1.95 -4.82 15.84
CA VAL A 246 -1.64 -4.25 17.17
C VAL A 246 -2.79 -3.35 17.66
N ASP A 247 -3.18 -3.42 18.92
CA ASP A 247 -4.39 -2.79 19.48
C ASP A 247 -4.55 -1.26 19.25
N LEU A 248 -5.79 -0.77 19.26
CA LEU A 248 -6.20 0.65 19.08
C LEU A 248 -5.49 1.59 20.07
N ASP A 249 -5.20 1.11 21.27
CA ASP A 249 -4.46 1.86 22.28
C ASP A 249 -3.01 2.16 21.86
N ASN A 250 -2.37 1.25 21.11
CA ASN A 250 -1.05 1.51 20.56
C ASN A 250 -1.08 2.52 19.41
N LYS A 251 -2.16 2.59 18.60
CA LYS A 251 -2.32 3.64 17.57
C LYS A 251 -2.27 5.04 18.18
N MET A 252 -2.98 5.24 19.29
CA MET A 252 -3.07 6.54 19.98
C MET A 252 -1.76 6.93 20.64
N ASP A 253 -1.10 5.97 21.29
CA ASP A 253 0.12 6.20 22.05
C ASP A 253 1.35 6.48 21.14
N ILE A 254 1.35 5.87 19.94
CA ILE A 254 2.33 6.10 18.87
C ILE A 254 2.23 7.52 18.31
N PHE A 255 1.00 8.01 18.14
CA PHE A 255 0.71 9.30 17.55
C PHE A 255 0.95 10.44 18.55
N HIS A 256 0.54 10.28 19.82
CA HIS A 256 0.81 11.25 20.88
C HIS A 256 2.31 11.46 21.12
N ARG A 257 3.12 10.40 21.12
CA ARG A 257 4.59 10.54 21.23
C ARG A 257 5.21 11.29 20.06
N SER A 258 4.72 11.08 18.85
CA SER A 258 5.22 11.77 17.65
C SER A 258 4.97 13.29 17.68
N LEU A 259 3.97 13.76 18.42
CA LEU A 259 3.63 15.18 18.58
C LEU A 259 4.50 15.82 19.67
N LEU A 260 4.70 15.15 20.79
CA LEU A 260 5.54 15.64 21.90
C LEU A 260 7.02 15.76 21.51
N GLU A 261 7.49 14.94 20.57
CA GLU A 261 8.86 15.01 20.02
C GLU A 261 9.00 15.99 18.83
N ALA A 262 7.93 16.68 18.43
CA ALA A 262 7.98 17.72 17.39
C ALA A 262 8.10 19.15 17.95
N ASP A 263 7.96 19.32 19.28
CA ASP A 263 8.07 20.60 20.00
C ASP A 263 9.43 20.78 20.72
N ILE A 264 10.50 20.12 20.25
CA ILE A 264 11.89 20.32 20.70
C ILE A 264 12.77 20.74 19.53
#